data_AF-A0A7K2YP34-F1
#
_entry.id   AF-A0A7K2YP34-F1
#
_cell.length_a   1.000
_cell.length_b   1.000
_cell.length_c   1.000
_cell.angle_alpha   90.00
_cell.angle_beta   90.00
_cell.angle_gamma   90.00
#
_symmetry.space_group_name_H-M   'P 1'
#
loop_
_entity.id
_entity.type
_entity.pdbx_description
1 polymer ?
#
loop_
_entity_poly.entity_id
_entity_poly.type
_entity_poly.pdbx_seq_one_letter_code
_entity_poly.pdbx_strand_id
1 'polypeptide(L)'
;MPGPIQSLERAAAILRLLAGGERRFGLSEVATTLGLAKGTAHGILRTLHQEGFVEQDAKSGKYQLGAELLRLSNSYLDVHELRARALVWADDLARAS
;
A
#
# COMPACT_ATOMS: atom_id res chain seq x y z
N MET A 1 -25.19 11.97 -1.54
CA MET A 1 -24.39 10.73 -1.52
C MET A 1 -23.42 10.82 -0.36
N PRO A 2 -23.22 9.78 0.47
CA PRO A 2 -22.19 9.81 1.51
C PRO A 2 -20.82 9.98 0.85
N GLY A 3 -19.98 10.83 1.44
CA GLY A 3 -18.61 11.06 0.96
C GLY A 3 -17.72 9.83 1.21
N PRO A 4 -16.50 9.82 0.63
CA PRO A 4 -15.54 8.76 0.87
C PRO A 4 -15.20 8.62 2.36
N ILE A 5 -14.84 7.41 2.78
CA ILE A 5 -14.47 7.13 4.17
C ILE A 5 -13.09 7.74 4.44
N GLN A 6 -13.07 8.89 5.12
CA GLN A 6 -11.86 9.69 5.32
C GLN A 6 -10.70 8.93 5.99
N SER A 7 -11.00 8.00 6.89
CA SER A 7 -9.96 7.18 7.54
C SER A 7 -9.23 6.28 6.53
N LEU A 8 -9.94 5.73 5.56
CA LEU A 8 -9.35 4.92 4.48
C LEU A 8 -8.49 5.78 3.55
N GLU A 9 -8.95 6.98 3.19
CA GLU A 9 -8.17 7.91 2.37
C GLU A 9 -6.83 8.28 3.03
N ARG A 10 -6.86 8.55 4.35
CA ARG A 10 -5.65 8.86 5.13
C ARG A 10 -4.72 7.66 5.24
N ALA A 11 -5.26 6.45 5.44
CA ALA A 11 -4.47 5.22 5.45
C ALA A 11 -3.76 5.01 4.10
N ALA A 12 -4.48 5.18 2.98
CA ALA A 12 -3.90 5.10 1.64
C ALA A 12 -2.82 6.16 1.42
N ALA A 13 -3.01 7.39 1.90
CA ALA A 13 -2.00 8.45 1.82
C ALA A 13 -0.72 8.10 2.60
N ILE A 14 -0.84 7.51 3.79
CA ILE A 14 0.31 7.02 4.57
C ILE A 14 1.07 5.94 3.81
N LEU A 15 0.38 4.94 3.24
CA LEU A 15 1.04 3.89 2.46
C LEU A 15 1.79 4.46 1.25
N ARG A 16 1.20 5.42 0.53
CA ARG A 16 1.86 6.10 -0.59
C ARG A 16 3.09 6.90 -0.15
N LEU A 17 3.02 7.57 1.00
CA LEU A 17 4.18 8.28 1.56
C LEU A 17 5.33 7.31 1.84
N LEU A 18 5.04 6.19 2.49
CA LEU A 18 6.03 5.16 2.82
C LEU A 18 6.58 4.43 1.59
N ALA A 19 5.81 4.37 0.49
CA ALA A 19 6.26 3.78 -0.78
C ALA A 19 7.29 4.65 -1.52
N GLY A 20 7.43 5.94 -1.16
CA GLY A 20 8.20 6.94 -1.91
C GLY A 20 9.73 6.82 -1.89
N GLY A 21 10.33 5.77 -1.31
CA GLY A 21 11.78 5.52 -1.40
C GLY A 21 12.39 4.79 -0.20
N GLU A 22 13.72 4.81 -0.09
CA GLU A 22 14.49 4.14 0.99
C GLU A 22 14.32 4.81 2.37
N ARG A 23 13.70 6.00 2.41
CA ARG A 23 13.56 6.78 3.64
C ARG A 23 12.43 6.22 4.49
N ARG A 24 12.78 5.76 5.70
CA ARG A 24 11.83 5.42 6.77
C ARG A 24 11.36 6.70 7.48
N PHE A 25 10.10 6.73 7.92
CA PHE A 25 9.50 7.92 8.53
C PHE A 25 9.14 7.68 10.00
N GLY A 26 9.45 8.61 10.88
CA GLY A 26 8.89 8.63 12.23
C GLY A 26 7.44 9.12 12.26
N LEU A 27 6.72 8.87 13.35
CA LEU A 27 5.32 9.31 13.54
C LEU A 27 5.14 10.82 13.29
N SER A 28 6.02 11.65 13.85
CA SER A 28 5.93 13.11 13.69
C SER A 28 6.16 13.53 12.25
N GLU A 29 7.09 12.88 11.53
CA GLU A 29 7.34 13.17 10.12
C GLU A 29 6.10 12.81 9.28
N VAL A 30 5.49 11.64 9.49
CA VAL A 30 4.24 11.25 8.81
C VAL A 30 3.12 12.26 9.08
N ALA A 31 2.92 12.64 10.34
CA ALA A 31 1.88 13.59 10.73
C ALA A 31 2.07 14.95 10.06
N THR A 32 3.29 15.49 10.10
CA THR A 32 3.62 16.78 9.48
C THR A 32 3.49 16.72 7.95
N THR A 33 4.04 15.70 7.30
CA THR A 33 4.01 15.58 5.84
C THR A 33 2.59 15.48 5.28
N LEU A 34 1.69 14.81 5.99
CA LEU A 34 0.31 14.61 5.54
C LEU A 34 -0.70 15.59 6.16
N GLY A 35 -0.24 16.56 6.96
CA GLY A 35 -1.12 17.52 7.65
C GLY A 35 -2.10 16.85 8.62
N LEU A 36 -1.71 15.73 9.24
CA LEU A 36 -2.55 14.97 10.15
C LEU A 36 -2.26 15.35 11.61
N ALA A 37 -3.30 15.33 12.44
CA ALA A 37 -3.11 15.35 13.88
C ALA A 37 -2.30 14.11 14.32
N LYS A 38 -1.35 14.29 15.24
CA LYS A 38 -0.43 13.22 15.68
C LYS A 38 -1.15 11.98 16.22
N GLY A 39 -2.24 12.16 16.97
CA GLY A 39 -3.07 11.05 17.47
C GLY A 39 -3.76 10.28 16.35
N THR A 40 -4.22 10.98 15.30
CA THR A 40 -4.82 10.36 14.11
C THR A 40 -3.79 9.57 13.31
N ALA A 41 -2.61 10.15 13.04
CA ALA A 41 -1.53 9.46 12.36
C ALA A 41 -1.08 8.22 13.15
N HIS A 42 -0.97 8.32 14.48
CA HIS A 42 -0.63 7.21 15.34
C HIS A 42 -1.68 6.10 15.31
N GLY A 43 -2.96 6.45 15.42
CA GLY A 43 -4.05 5.46 15.34
C GLY A 43 -4.04 4.70 14.02
N ILE A 44 -3.88 5.40 12.90
CA ILE A 44 -3.84 4.77 11.57
C ILE A 44 -2.59 3.91 11.40
N LEU A 45 -1.40 4.41 11.76
CA LEU A 45 -0.15 3.64 11.68
C LEU A 45 -0.21 2.38 12.56
N ARG A 46 -0.80 2.48 13.76
CA ARG A 46 -1.00 1.32 14.63
C ARG A 46 -1.91 0.27 13.98
N THR A 47 -3.03 0.69 13.39
CA THR A 47 -3.94 -0.23 12.69
C THR A 47 -3.25 -0.85 11.48
N LEU A 48 -2.59 -0.05 10.63
CA LEU A 48 -1.84 -0.58 9.49
C LEU A 48 -0.72 -1.54 9.91
N HIS A 49 -0.10 -1.30 11.07
CA HIS A 49 0.90 -2.20 11.62
C HIS A 49 0.30 -3.53 12.11
N GLN A 50 -0.83 -3.48 12.81
CA GLN A 50 -1.56 -4.68 13.25
C GLN A 50 -2.03 -5.55 12.08
N GLU A 51 -2.43 -4.92 10.98
CA GLU A 51 -2.85 -5.59 9.75
C GLU A 51 -1.66 -5.99 8.84
N GLY A 52 -0.42 -5.71 9.23
CA GLY A 52 0.79 -6.10 8.50
C GLY A 52 1.14 -5.25 7.27
N PHE A 53 0.38 -4.20 6.97
CA PHE A 53 0.64 -3.26 5.87
C PHE A 53 1.86 -2.36 6.12
N VAL A 54 2.19 -2.13 7.39
CA VAL A 54 3.29 -1.28 7.83
C VAL A 54 4.10 -2.02 8.90
N GLU A 55 5.40 -1.83 8.91
CA GLU A 55 6.29 -2.31 9.97
C GLU A 55 6.91 -1.12 10.70
N GLN A 56 7.15 -1.28 12.00
CA GLN A 56 7.87 -0.30 12.82
C GLN A 56 9.20 -0.89 13.28
N ASP A 57 10.29 -0.22 12.96
CA ASP A 57 11.61 -0.59 13.42
C ASP A 57 11.74 -0.34 14.94
N ALA A 58 12.02 -1.39 15.72
CA ALA A 58 12.02 -1.31 17.18
C ALA A 58 13.11 -0.40 17.76
N LYS A 59 14.20 -0.15 17.01
CA LYS A 59 15.32 0.67 17.48
C LYS A 59 15.09 2.15 17.23
N SER A 60 14.65 2.50 16.02
CA SER A 60 14.49 3.88 15.55
C SER A 60 13.05 4.39 15.69
N GLY A 61 12.08 3.50 15.89
CA GLY A 61 10.65 3.81 15.93
C GLY A 61 10.09 4.27 14.58
N LYS A 62 10.85 4.14 13.50
CA LYS A 62 10.45 4.56 12.14
C LYS A 62 9.62 3.48 11.45
N TYR A 63 8.72 3.93 10.61
CA TYR A 63 7.79 3.12 9.86
C TYR A 63 8.27 2.90 8.42
N GLN A 64 7.96 1.73 7.89
CA GLN A 64 8.17 1.30 6.50
C GLN A 64 7.00 0.43 6.03
N LEU A 65 6.91 0.16 4.72
CA LEU A 65 5.94 -0.80 4.19
C LEU A 65 6.20 -2.21 4.74
N GLY A 66 5.13 -2.92 5.07
CA GLY A 66 5.18 -4.29 5.59
C GLY A 66 4.95 -5.36 4.52
N ALA A 67 5.27 -6.60 4.88
CA ALA A 67 5.19 -7.76 3.99
C ALA A 67 3.80 -8.04 3.39
N GLU A 68 2.72 -7.55 4.01
CA GLU A 68 1.35 -7.74 3.49
C GLU A 68 1.17 -7.18 2.08
N LEU A 69 1.84 -6.07 1.77
CA LEU A 69 1.75 -5.46 0.45
C LEU A 69 2.35 -6.35 -0.63
N LEU A 70 3.44 -7.07 -0.33
CA LEU A 70 4.00 -8.05 -1.27
C LEU A 70 3.03 -9.21 -1.51
N ARG A 71 2.35 -9.69 -0.46
CA ARG A 71 1.33 -10.74 -0.58
C ARG A 71 0.20 -10.31 -1.51
N LEU A 72 -0.32 -9.09 -1.36
CA LEU A 72 -1.36 -8.56 -2.23
C LEU A 72 -0.87 -8.32 -3.66
N SER A 73 0.36 -7.81 -3.82
CA SER A 73 0.97 -7.61 -5.14
C SER A 73 1.09 -8.93 -5.92
N ASN A 74 1.49 -10.02 -5.26
CA ASN A 74 1.56 -11.33 -5.93
C ASN A 74 0.19 -11.82 -6.40
N SER A 75 -0.86 -11.64 -5.60
CA SER A 75 -2.23 -12.00 -6.01
C SER A 75 -2.72 -11.17 -7.21
N TYR A 76 -2.36 -9.88 -7.26
CA TYR A 76 -2.69 -9.02 -8.40
C TYR A 76 -1.94 -9.46 -9.66
N LEU A 77 -0.64 -9.72 -9.54
CA LEU A 77 0.20 -10.14 -10.65
C LEU A 77 -0.21 -11.51 -11.21
N ASP A 78 -0.60 -12.47 -10.38
CA ASP A 78 -1.04 -13.81 -10.82
C ASP A 78 -2.24 -13.72 -11.79
N VAL A 79 -3.26 -12.92 -11.44
CA VAL A 79 -4.42 -12.67 -12.30
C VAL A 79 -4.02 -11.98 -13.61
N HIS A 80 -3.09 -11.02 -13.52
CA HIS A 80 -2.63 -10.29 -14.69
C HIS A 80 -1.68 -11.10 -15.58
N GLU A 81 -0.88 -12.00 -15.01
CA GLU A 81 0.05 -12.87 -15.73
C GLU A 81 -0.72 -13.95 -16.50
N LEU A 82 -1.74 -14.56 -15.89
CA LEU A 82 -2.65 -15.46 -16.59
C LEU A 82 -3.34 -14.76 -17.77
N ARG A 83 -3.82 -13.53 -17.56
CA ARG A 83 -4.42 -12.72 -18.63
C ARG A 83 -3.40 -12.41 -19.73
N ALA A 84 -2.18 -12.00 -19.39
CA ALA A 84 -1.13 -11.67 -20.35
C ALA A 84 -0.71 -12.89 -21.19
N ARG A 85 -0.58 -14.06 -20.56
CA ARG A 85 -0.27 -15.32 -21.25
C ARG A 85 -1.40 -15.79 -22.16
N ALA A 86 -2.65 -15.66 -21.73
CA ALA A 86 -3.81 -16.03 -22.54
C ALA A 86 -4.00 -15.12 -23.77
N LEU A 87 -3.69 -13.83 -23.65
CA LEU A 87 -3.81 -12.87 -24.75
C LEU A 87 -2.92 -13.22 -25.96
N VAL A 88 -1.72 -13.75 -25.72
CA VAL A 88 -0.83 -14.21 -26.81
C VAL A 88 -1.52 -15.29 -27.64
N TRP A 89 -2.13 -16.28 -26.98
CA TRP A 89 -2.78 -17.40 -27.66
C TRP A 89 -4.11 -16.98 -28.32
N ALA A 90 -4.84 -16.05 -27.71
CA ALA A 90 -6.05 -15.49 -28.29
C ALA A 90 -5.76 -14.66 -29.56
N ASP A 91 -4.67 -13.89 -29.57
CA ASP A 91 -4.20 -13.15 -30.76
C ASP A 91 -3.78 -14.10 -31.88
N ASP A 92 -3.12 -15.21 -31.56
CA ASP A 92 -2.74 -16.23 -32.54
C ASP A 92 -3.99 -16.91 -33.13
N LEU A 93 -5.01 -17.18 -32.31
CA LEU A 93 -6.28 -17.75 -32.77
C LEU A 93 -7.05 -16.77 -33.66
N ALA A 94 -7.09 -15.49 -33.29
CA ALA A 94 -7.76 -14.43 -34.03
C ALA A 94 -7.09 -14.12 -35.37
N ARG A 95 -5.76 -14.32 -35.48
CA ARG A 95 -5.03 -14.21 -36.75
C ARG A 95 -5.19 -15.44 -37.66
N ALA A 96 -5.55 -16.58 -37.08
CA ALA A 96 -5.73 -17.84 -37.81
C ALA A 96 -7.16 -18.05 -38.34
N SER A 97 -8.09 -17.14 -38.02
CA SER A 97 -9.48 -17.09 -38.53
C SER A 97 -9.69 -15.97 -39.54
#